data_AF-A0A0K1SAN6-F1
#
_entry.id   AF-A0A0K1SAN6-F1
#
_cell.length_a   1.000
_cell.length_b   1.000
_cell.length_c   1.000
_cell.angle_alpha   90.00
_cell.angle_beta   90.00
_cell.angle_gamma   90.00
#
_symmetry.space_group_name_H-M   'P 1'
#
loop_
_entity.id
_entity.type
_entity.pdbx_description
1 polymer ?
#
loop_
_entity_poly.entity_id
_entity_poly.type
_entity_poly.pdbx_seq_one_letter_code
_entity_poly.pdbx_strand_id
1 'polypeptide(L)'
;MKTENRIFSQVYSYLEQGSRFVDKRHLTVLSWMVTALLSSQSLNQARWEPFVQSRAEQANSYQRRWNRFCQNGRVAVEKIYIPLILKAIETWKEKGERLYLAIDTTLLWNQYCFVYLAVVCGGRAVPLMWMGLEHGSASLAFEKYEPLLDRAKGYLQGFENVMLLADRGFANQQPTFRTLNCHISCPPPET
;
A
#
# COMPACT_ATOMS: atom_id res chain seq x y z
N MET A 1 8.95 -21.76 17.29
CA MET A 1 10.36 -21.47 16.91
C MET A 1 10.77 -21.89 15.48
N LYS A 2 10.51 -23.13 15.02
CA LYS A 2 10.85 -23.55 13.64
C LYS A 2 9.95 -22.89 12.58
N THR A 3 8.68 -22.66 12.92
CA THR A 3 7.69 -22.06 12.01
C THR A 3 7.95 -20.58 11.77
N GLU A 4 8.29 -19.78 12.79
CA GLU A 4 8.58 -18.35 12.62
C GLU A 4 9.84 -18.16 11.76
N ASN A 5 10.84 -19.03 11.89
CA ASN A 5 12.03 -19.02 11.03
C ASN A 5 11.72 -19.32 9.55
N ARG A 6 10.73 -20.18 9.31
CA ARG A 6 10.27 -20.46 7.95
C ARG A 6 9.51 -19.26 7.37
N ILE A 7 8.58 -18.68 8.13
CA ILE A 7 7.82 -17.49 7.71
C ILE A 7 8.79 -16.34 7.43
N PHE A 8 9.73 -16.09 8.34
CA PHE A 8 10.75 -15.06 8.15
C PHE A 8 11.55 -15.27 6.87
N SER A 9 12.09 -16.47 6.66
CA SER A 9 12.90 -16.77 5.47
C SER A 9 12.11 -16.59 4.18
N GLN A 10 10.83 -16.98 4.17
CA GLN A 10 9.94 -16.80 3.02
C GLN A 10 9.64 -15.33 2.75
N VAL A 11 9.27 -14.57 3.79
CA VAL A 11 9.01 -13.13 3.69
C VAL A 11 10.26 -12.40 3.22
N TYR A 12 11.42 -12.68 3.82
CA TYR A 12 12.67 -12.04 3.45
C TYR A 12 13.03 -12.33 1.98
N SER A 13 12.92 -13.58 1.54
CA SER A 13 13.18 -13.97 0.15
C SER A 13 12.24 -13.25 -0.82
N TYR A 14 10.95 -13.17 -0.48
CA TYR A 14 9.96 -12.47 -1.29
C TYR A 14 10.25 -10.97 -1.40
N LEU A 15 10.59 -10.32 -0.28
CA LEU A 15 10.97 -8.91 -0.27
C LEU A 15 12.28 -8.66 -1.01
N GLU A 16 13.30 -9.51 -0.85
CA GLU A 16 14.60 -9.34 -1.50
C GLU A 16 14.50 -9.45 -3.02
N GLN A 17 13.70 -10.39 -3.53
CA GLN A 17 13.52 -10.59 -4.97
C GLN A 17 12.63 -9.53 -5.62
N GLY A 18 11.59 -9.10 -4.90
CA GLY A 18 10.52 -8.29 -5.48
C GLY A 18 10.65 -6.79 -5.24
N SER A 19 11.50 -6.34 -4.32
CA SER A 19 11.52 -4.95 -3.86
C SER A 19 12.83 -4.21 -4.16
N ARG A 20 12.79 -2.87 -4.13
CA ARG A 20 13.99 -2.03 -4.22
C ARG A 20 14.26 -1.38 -2.87
N PHE A 21 15.45 -1.59 -2.33
CA PHE A 21 15.83 -1.11 -1.01
C PHE A 21 17.26 -0.54 -1.01
N VAL A 22 17.52 0.37 -0.08
CA VAL A 22 18.84 1.01 0.07
C VAL A 22 19.81 0.12 0.86
N ASP A 23 19.30 -0.61 1.85
CA ASP A 23 20.09 -1.40 2.79
C ASP A 23 19.35 -2.69 3.16
N LYS A 24 20.05 -3.84 3.11
CA LYS A 24 19.48 -5.16 3.47
C LYS A 24 18.93 -5.19 4.89
N ARG A 25 19.48 -4.37 5.81
CA ARG A 25 18.99 -4.24 7.19
C ARG A 25 17.55 -3.74 7.23
N HIS A 26 17.13 -2.91 6.27
CA HIS A 26 15.73 -2.49 6.18
C HIS A 26 14.82 -3.68 5.87
N LEU A 27 15.23 -4.56 4.94
CA LEU A 27 14.47 -5.77 4.63
C LEU A 27 14.45 -6.76 5.80
N THR A 28 15.56 -6.94 6.51
CA THR A 28 15.59 -7.78 7.71
C THR A 28 14.57 -7.31 8.74
N VAL A 29 14.55 -6.01 9.03
CA VAL A 29 13.61 -5.44 10.01
C VAL A 29 12.16 -5.54 9.53
N LEU A 30 11.89 -5.21 8.27
CA LEU A 30 10.56 -5.35 7.69
C LEU A 30 10.08 -6.81 7.71
N SER A 31 10.97 -7.76 7.41
CA SER A 31 10.65 -9.19 7.43
C SER A 31 10.28 -9.66 8.82
N TRP A 32 10.97 -9.19 9.86
CA TRP A 32 10.58 -9.45 11.24
C TRP A 32 9.23 -8.84 11.59
N MET A 33 8.95 -7.59 11.18
CA MET A 33 7.67 -6.94 11.44
C MET A 33 6.51 -7.70 10.79
N VAL A 34 6.65 -8.09 9.51
CA VAL A 34 5.63 -8.87 8.78
C VAL A 34 5.47 -10.27 9.39
N THR A 35 6.58 -10.94 9.73
CA THR A 35 6.53 -12.25 10.40
C THR A 35 5.78 -12.17 11.72
N ALA A 36 6.07 -11.15 12.53
CA ALA A 36 5.42 -10.95 13.81
C ALA A 36 3.94 -10.56 13.65
N LEU A 37 3.60 -9.74 12.66
CA LEU A 37 2.21 -9.42 12.34
C LEU A 37 1.42 -10.67 11.94
N LEU A 38 1.95 -11.50 11.04
CA LEU A 38 1.30 -12.74 10.60
C LEU A 38 1.16 -13.75 11.74
N SER A 39 2.17 -13.86 12.62
CA SER A 39 2.16 -14.82 13.72
C SER A 39 1.28 -14.37 14.89
N SER A 40 1.28 -13.07 15.21
CA SER A 40 0.50 -12.50 16.32
C SER A 40 -0.93 -12.11 15.95
N GLN A 41 -1.21 -11.95 14.65
CA GLN A 41 -2.48 -11.43 14.12
C GLN A 41 -2.90 -10.10 14.75
N SER A 42 -1.93 -9.28 15.15
CA SER A 42 -2.15 -8.07 15.93
C SER A 42 -1.29 -6.93 15.42
N LEU A 43 -1.88 -5.74 15.28
CA LEU A 43 -1.15 -4.50 14.97
C LEU A 43 -0.46 -3.90 16.21
N ASN A 44 -0.77 -4.38 17.41
CA ASN A 44 -0.09 -3.96 18.63
C ASN A 44 1.36 -4.49 18.63
N GLN A 45 2.32 -3.59 18.40
CA GLN A 45 3.75 -3.88 18.32
C GLN A 45 4.34 -4.48 19.61
N ALA A 46 3.72 -4.26 20.77
CA ALA A 46 4.14 -4.88 22.02
C ALA A 46 3.93 -6.41 22.00
N ARG A 47 3.01 -6.91 21.17
CA ARG A 47 2.75 -8.35 21.02
C ARG A 47 3.68 -9.04 20.01
N TRP A 48 4.58 -8.29 19.37
CA TRP A 48 5.44 -8.82 18.30
C TRP A 48 6.71 -9.50 18.82
N GLU A 49 7.17 -9.13 20.02
CA GLU A 49 8.43 -9.59 20.60
C GLU A 49 8.61 -11.12 20.57
N PRO A 50 7.61 -11.95 20.95
CA PRO A 50 7.78 -13.42 20.96
C PRO A 50 8.07 -14.03 19.58
N PHE A 51 7.78 -13.30 18.50
CA PHE A 51 7.86 -13.79 17.12
C PHE A 51 9.10 -13.29 16.36
N VAL A 52 9.98 -12.55 17.04
CA VAL A 52 11.17 -11.94 16.43
C VAL A 52 12.43 -12.56 17.03
N GLN A 53 13.19 -13.25 16.20
CA GLN A 53 14.49 -13.79 16.61
C GLN A 53 15.55 -12.68 16.55
N SER A 54 15.87 -12.11 17.70
CA SER A 54 16.97 -11.16 17.80
C SER A 54 17.78 -11.40 19.07
N ARG A 55 19.05 -10.97 19.08
CA ARG A 55 19.92 -11.02 20.25
C ARG A 55 19.51 -10.04 21.37
N ALA A 56 18.40 -9.32 21.20
CA ALA A 56 17.95 -8.36 22.20
C ALA A 56 17.15 -9.07 23.29
N GLU A 57 17.58 -8.91 24.54
CA GLU A 57 16.96 -9.54 25.71
C GLU A 57 15.91 -8.64 26.39
N GLN A 58 15.76 -7.39 25.93
CA GLN A 58 14.87 -6.40 26.53
C GLN A 58 13.72 -5.99 25.60
N ALA A 59 12.48 -6.06 26.09
CA ALA A 59 11.26 -5.63 25.41
C ALA A 59 11.33 -4.20 24.83
N ASN A 60 11.91 -3.25 25.58
CA ASN A 60 12.08 -1.86 25.15
C ASN A 60 12.99 -1.70 23.92
N SER A 61 13.85 -2.67 23.64
CA SER A 61 14.72 -2.64 22.46
C SER A 61 13.97 -2.97 21.17
N TYR A 62 12.90 -3.75 21.25
CA TYR A 62 12.04 -4.09 20.11
C TYR A 62 11.18 -2.91 19.69
N GLN A 63 10.46 -2.28 20.62
CA GLN A 63 9.63 -1.11 20.33
C GLN A 63 10.45 0.04 19.72
N ARG A 64 11.64 0.32 20.28
CA ARG A 64 12.56 1.32 19.72
C ARG A 64 13.04 0.96 18.33
N ARG A 65 13.25 -0.32 18.02
CA ARG A 65 13.63 -0.79 16.68
C ARG A 65 12.52 -0.52 15.66
N TRP A 66 11.28 -0.88 15.98
CA TRP A 66 10.13 -0.64 15.11
C TRP A 66 9.92 0.86 14.86
N ASN A 67 9.99 1.65 15.92
CA ASN A 67 9.83 3.10 15.80
C ASN A 67 10.94 3.71 14.91
N ARG A 68 12.20 3.32 15.12
CA ARG A 68 13.31 3.75 14.25
C ARG A 68 13.11 3.34 12.81
N PHE A 69 12.56 2.15 12.55
CA PHE A 69 12.27 1.71 11.19
C PHE A 69 11.20 2.58 10.53
N CYS A 70 10.08 2.82 11.22
CA CYS A 70 8.99 3.64 10.70
C CYS A 70 9.39 5.11 10.49
N GLN A 71 10.33 5.62 11.29
CA GLN A 71 10.84 6.99 11.18
C GLN A 71 12.06 7.13 10.25
N ASN A 72 12.57 6.03 9.69
CA ASN A 72 13.76 6.07 8.86
C ASN A 72 13.42 6.52 7.43
N GLY A 73 13.73 7.77 7.10
CA GLY A 73 13.52 8.33 5.76
C GLY A 73 14.27 7.63 4.61
N ARG A 74 15.20 6.71 4.91
CA ARG A 74 15.83 5.84 3.89
C ARG A 74 14.97 4.61 3.53
N VAL A 75 13.91 4.34 4.29
CA VAL A 75 12.90 3.32 3.96
C VAL A 75 11.91 3.95 2.98
N ALA A 76 12.24 3.87 1.69
CA ALA A 76 11.37 4.37 0.63
C ALA A 76 10.22 3.38 0.40
N VAL A 77 9.09 3.59 1.07
CA VAL A 77 7.92 2.67 1.03
C VAL A 77 7.49 2.37 -0.40
N GLU A 78 7.38 3.39 -1.26
CA GLU A 78 7.00 3.21 -2.67
C GLU A 78 7.96 2.27 -3.43
N LYS A 79 9.28 2.39 -3.18
CA LYS A 79 10.29 1.52 -3.81
C LYS A 79 10.23 0.08 -3.30
N ILE A 80 9.70 -0.13 -2.10
CA ILE A 80 9.56 -1.47 -1.53
C ILE A 80 8.24 -2.10 -1.97
N TYR A 81 7.13 -1.37 -1.79
CA TYR A 81 5.78 -1.90 -1.85
C TYR A 81 5.22 -2.00 -3.27
N ILE A 82 5.38 -0.94 -4.08
CA ILE A 82 4.78 -0.89 -5.43
C ILE A 82 5.28 -2.04 -6.32
N PRO A 83 6.60 -2.36 -6.37
CA PRO A 83 7.08 -3.50 -7.16
C PRO A 83 6.43 -4.83 -6.79
N LEU A 84 6.11 -5.05 -5.51
CA LEU A 84 5.45 -6.28 -5.04
C LEU A 84 4.01 -6.36 -5.55
N ILE A 85 3.28 -5.24 -5.49
CA ILE A 85 1.91 -5.16 -6.02
C ILE A 85 1.93 -5.36 -7.53
N LEU A 86 2.80 -4.65 -8.26
CA LEU A 86 2.93 -4.79 -9.71
C LEU A 86 3.22 -6.23 -10.12
N LYS A 87 4.11 -6.93 -9.39
CA LYS A 87 4.40 -8.34 -9.65
C LYS A 87 3.18 -9.24 -9.40
N ALA A 88 2.37 -8.95 -8.38
CA ALA A 88 1.17 -9.72 -8.08
C ALA A 88 0.08 -9.56 -9.16
N ILE A 89 -0.08 -8.36 -9.72
CA ILE A 89 -1.10 -8.07 -10.75
C ILE A 89 -0.61 -8.29 -12.18
N GLU A 90 0.68 -8.58 -12.39
CA GLU A 90 1.27 -8.83 -13.71
C GLU A 90 0.53 -9.94 -14.48
N THR A 91 0.10 -10.98 -13.76
CA THR A 91 -0.66 -12.09 -14.36
C THR A 91 -2.00 -11.66 -14.98
N TRP A 92 -2.62 -10.58 -14.48
CA TRP A 92 -3.86 -10.05 -15.06
C TRP A 92 -3.60 -9.35 -16.39
N LYS A 93 -2.49 -8.62 -16.48
CA LYS A 93 -2.02 -8.05 -17.73
C LYS A 93 -1.77 -9.14 -18.78
N GLU A 94 -1.08 -10.22 -18.40
CA GLU A 94 -0.78 -11.34 -19.32
C GLU A 94 -2.05 -12.02 -19.85
N LYS A 95 -3.11 -12.07 -19.03
CA LYS A 95 -4.41 -12.64 -19.40
C LYS A 95 -5.35 -11.66 -20.10
N GLY A 96 -4.96 -10.39 -20.24
CA GLY A 96 -5.83 -9.33 -20.77
C GLY A 96 -7.01 -8.96 -19.85
N GLU A 97 -6.94 -9.32 -18.57
CA GLU A 97 -7.97 -8.98 -17.59
C GLU A 97 -7.96 -7.47 -17.27
N ARG A 98 -9.14 -6.91 -16.98
CA ARG A 98 -9.26 -5.51 -16.56
C ARG A 98 -8.72 -5.33 -15.15
N LEU A 99 -7.79 -4.39 -14.98
CA LEU A 99 -7.34 -3.93 -13.67
C LEU A 99 -8.33 -2.91 -13.12
N TYR A 100 -8.97 -3.24 -12.00
CA TYR A 100 -9.83 -2.31 -11.28
C TYR A 100 -9.03 -1.61 -10.17
N LEU A 101 -9.08 -0.28 -10.18
CA LEU A 101 -8.56 0.57 -9.13
C LEU A 101 -9.73 1.25 -8.42
N ALA A 102 -9.63 1.45 -7.12
CA ALA A 102 -10.56 2.25 -6.34
C ALA A 102 -9.80 3.42 -5.71
N ILE A 103 -10.31 4.63 -5.86
CA ILE A 103 -9.84 5.80 -5.10
C ILE A 103 -10.88 6.17 -4.04
N ASP A 104 -10.39 6.45 -2.84
CA ASP A 104 -11.23 6.83 -1.71
C ASP A 104 -10.46 7.74 -0.74
N THR A 105 -11.20 8.42 0.14
CA THR A 105 -10.67 9.31 1.17
C THR A 105 -11.13 8.88 2.55
N THR A 106 -10.28 9.10 3.56
CA THR A 106 -10.69 8.98 4.95
C THR A 106 -10.15 10.13 5.77
N LEU A 107 -10.99 10.65 6.68
CA LEU A 107 -10.59 11.69 7.60
C LEU A 107 -9.96 11.08 8.85
N LEU A 108 -8.74 11.52 9.15
CA LEU A 108 -8.00 11.15 10.34
C LEU A 108 -7.97 12.35 11.29
N TRP A 109 -8.49 12.13 12.50
CA TRP A 109 -8.55 13.13 13.58
C TRP A 109 -9.24 14.45 13.21
N ASN A 110 -10.10 14.45 12.18
CA ASN A 110 -10.71 15.67 11.60
C ASN A 110 -9.70 16.75 11.16
N GLN A 111 -8.45 16.35 10.92
CA GLN A 111 -7.35 17.27 10.57
C GLN A 111 -6.65 16.85 9.29
N TYR A 112 -6.56 15.55 9.04
CA TYR A 112 -5.85 15.02 7.89
C TYR A 112 -6.82 14.26 7.00
N CYS A 113 -6.79 14.56 5.70
CA CYS A 113 -7.46 13.78 4.68
C CYS A 113 -6.45 12.82 4.05
N PHE A 114 -6.71 11.53 4.21
CA PHE A 114 -5.89 10.47 3.65
C PHE A 114 -6.53 9.95 2.38
N VAL A 115 -5.88 10.22 1.24
CA VAL A 115 -6.31 9.76 -0.08
C VAL A 115 -5.54 8.49 -0.41
N TYR A 116 -6.25 7.44 -0.79
CA TYR A 116 -5.61 6.19 -1.19
C TYR A 116 -6.19 5.67 -2.49
N LEU A 117 -5.31 5.08 -3.30
CA LEU A 117 -5.61 4.38 -4.52
C LEU A 117 -5.30 2.91 -4.27
N ALA A 118 -6.27 2.03 -4.51
CA ALA A 118 -6.16 0.60 -4.22
C ALA A 118 -6.48 -0.25 -5.45
N VAL A 119 -5.79 -1.36 -5.61
CA VAL A 119 -6.17 -2.44 -6.53
C VAL A 119 -7.32 -3.22 -5.92
N VAL A 120 -8.39 -3.43 -6.69
CA VAL A 120 -9.51 -4.29 -6.29
C VAL A 120 -9.20 -5.74 -6.66
N CYS A 121 -9.09 -6.61 -5.66
CA CYS A 121 -8.73 -8.03 -5.82
C CYS A 121 -9.50 -8.90 -4.82
N GLY A 122 -10.21 -9.92 -5.30
CA GLY A 122 -10.83 -10.94 -4.43
C GLY A 122 -11.78 -10.36 -3.36
N GLY A 123 -12.55 -9.32 -3.71
CA GLY A 123 -13.44 -8.62 -2.79
C GLY A 123 -12.75 -7.70 -1.79
N ARG A 124 -11.46 -7.40 -1.99
CA ARG A 124 -10.66 -6.52 -1.14
C ARG A 124 -10.06 -5.37 -1.93
N ALA A 125 -9.89 -4.23 -1.28
CA ALA A 125 -9.10 -3.11 -1.76
C ALA A 125 -7.68 -3.22 -1.18
N VAL A 126 -6.71 -3.58 -2.00
CA VAL A 126 -5.29 -3.63 -1.63
C VAL A 126 -4.65 -2.30 -2.01
N PRO A 127 -4.17 -1.48 -1.05
CA PRO A 127 -3.56 -0.20 -1.38
C PRO A 127 -2.46 -0.36 -2.44
N LEU A 128 -2.39 0.58 -3.37
CA LEU A 128 -1.29 0.72 -4.33
C LEU A 128 -0.46 1.93 -3.96
N MET A 129 -1.12 3.06 -3.71
CA MET A 129 -0.51 4.34 -3.40
C MET A 129 -1.40 5.15 -2.45
N TRP A 130 -0.82 6.08 -1.72
CA TRP A 130 -1.58 6.99 -0.87
C TRP A 130 -0.84 8.31 -0.65
N MET A 131 -1.57 9.30 -0.15
CA MET A 131 -1.03 10.56 0.33
C MET A 131 -1.88 11.09 1.49
N GLY A 132 -1.21 11.74 2.45
CA GLY A 132 -1.87 12.49 3.51
C GLY A 132 -1.83 13.98 3.21
N LEU A 133 -2.96 14.65 3.40
CA LEU A 133 -3.11 16.09 3.26
C LEU A 133 -3.60 16.65 4.59
N GLU A 134 -3.01 17.74 5.06
CA GLU A 134 -3.58 18.51 6.17
C GLU A 134 -4.80 19.28 5.65
N HIS A 135 -5.97 18.67 5.81
CA HIS A 135 -7.25 19.14 5.30
C HIS A 135 -8.39 18.50 6.10
N GLY A 136 -9.25 19.33 6.69
CA GLY A 136 -10.32 18.89 7.59
C GLY A 136 -11.59 18.34 6.90
N SER A 137 -11.52 18.02 5.60
CA SER A 137 -12.65 17.51 4.83
C SER A 137 -12.28 16.28 4.00
N ALA A 138 -13.19 15.31 3.91
CA ALA A 138 -13.04 14.15 3.02
C ALA A 138 -13.19 14.57 1.54
N SER A 139 -13.98 15.60 1.27
CA SER A 139 -14.12 16.16 -0.07
C SER A 139 -12.89 16.99 -0.43
N LEU A 140 -12.22 16.60 -1.51
CA LEU A 140 -11.03 17.22 -2.05
C LEU A 140 -11.26 17.65 -3.51
N ALA A 141 -10.69 18.79 -3.88
CA ALA A 141 -10.61 19.19 -5.28
C ALA A 141 -9.62 18.30 -6.04
N PHE A 142 -9.85 18.13 -7.35
CA PHE A 142 -9.08 17.22 -8.20
C PHE A 142 -7.57 17.48 -8.16
N GLU A 143 -7.19 18.76 -8.17
CA GLU A 143 -5.82 19.25 -8.21
C GLU A 143 -5.01 18.81 -6.97
N LYS A 144 -5.69 18.45 -5.87
CA LYS A 144 -5.04 17.96 -4.65
C LYS A 144 -4.59 16.51 -4.75
N TYR A 145 -5.29 15.67 -5.52
CA TYR A 145 -4.98 14.25 -5.66
C TYR A 145 -4.55 13.84 -7.07
N GLU A 146 -4.58 14.74 -8.05
CA GLU A 146 -4.01 14.53 -9.39
C GLU A 146 -2.56 14.01 -9.35
N PRO A 147 -1.64 14.54 -8.50
CA PRO A 147 -0.27 14.00 -8.42
C PRO A 147 -0.19 12.54 -7.95
N LEU A 148 -1.20 12.03 -7.24
CA LEU A 148 -1.29 10.62 -6.90
C LEU A 148 -1.62 9.77 -8.13
N LEU A 149 -2.59 10.23 -8.93
CA LEU A 149 -3.04 9.56 -10.15
C LEU A 149 -1.96 9.57 -11.24
N ASP A 150 -1.25 10.68 -11.41
CA ASP A 150 -0.15 10.78 -12.38
C ASP A 150 0.99 9.82 -12.07
N ARG A 151 1.35 9.68 -10.79
CA ARG A 151 2.36 8.70 -10.38
C ARG A 151 1.86 7.27 -10.61
N ALA A 152 0.61 6.98 -10.29
CA ALA A 152 0.01 5.67 -10.54
C ALA A 152 0.03 5.32 -12.04
N LYS A 153 -0.28 6.28 -12.91
CA LYS A 153 -0.20 6.12 -14.36
C LYS A 153 1.22 5.75 -14.82
N GLY A 154 2.24 6.37 -14.25
CA GLY A 154 3.64 6.02 -14.54
C GLY A 154 3.96 4.56 -14.21
N TYR A 155 3.47 4.04 -13.08
CA TYR A 155 3.66 2.64 -12.70
C TYR A 155 2.82 1.66 -13.53
N LEU A 156 1.64 2.09 -13.99
CA LEU A 156 0.67 1.26 -14.69
C LEU A 156 0.72 1.40 -16.22
N GLN A 157 1.71 2.09 -16.79
CA GLN A 157 1.86 2.31 -18.23
C GLN A 157 1.81 1.02 -19.09
N GLY A 158 2.13 -0.13 -18.49
CA GLY A 158 2.06 -1.43 -19.17
C GLY A 158 0.70 -2.12 -19.10
N PHE A 159 -0.31 -1.55 -18.44
CA PHE A 159 -1.65 -2.12 -18.29
C PHE A 159 -2.60 -1.39 -19.23
N GLU A 160 -3.10 -2.08 -20.25
CA GLU A 160 -3.91 -1.45 -21.30
C GLU A 160 -5.38 -1.24 -20.90
N ASN A 161 -5.87 -2.04 -19.95
CA ASN A 161 -7.27 -2.07 -19.54
C ASN A 161 -7.39 -1.78 -18.04
N VAL A 162 -7.29 -0.51 -17.65
CA VAL A 162 -7.41 -0.05 -16.26
C VAL A 162 -8.73 0.70 -16.09
N MET A 163 -9.47 0.43 -15.02
CA MET A 163 -10.70 1.11 -14.66
C MET A 163 -10.59 1.71 -13.26
N LEU A 164 -10.82 3.01 -13.14
CA LEU A 164 -10.85 3.72 -11.87
C LEU A 164 -12.29 3.86 -11.38
N LEU A 165 -12.55 3.24 -10.24
CA LEU A 165 -13.78 3.33 -9.47
C LEU A 165 -13.61 4.44 -8.44
N ALA A 166 -14.60 5.31 -8.35
CA ALA A 166 -14.61 6.41 -7.40
C ALA A 166 -16.05 6.73 -7.02
N ASP A 167 -16.25 7.27 -5.82
CA ASP A 167 -17.54 7.80 -5.43
C ASP A 167 -17.85 9.12 -6.17
N ARG A 168 -19.07 9.65 -5.97
CA ARG A 168 -19.49 10.92 -6.60
C ARG A 168 -18.65 12.11 -6.13
N GLY A 169 -18.04 12.03 -4.95
CA GLY A 169 -17.16 13.07 -4.40
C GLY A 169 -15.86 13.25 -5.19
N PHE A 170 -15.45 12.26 -5.98
CA PHE A 170 -14.32 12.35 -6.90
C PHE A 170 -14.71 12.66 -8.35
N ALA A 171 -16.01 12.72 -8.66
CA ALA A 171 -16.52 12.91 -10.01
C ALA A 171 -16.42 14.38 -10.46
N ASN A 172 -15.20 14.89 -10.62
CA ASN A 172 -14.95 16.12 -11.36
C ASN A 172 -14.80 15.78 -12.84
N GLN A 173 -15.58 16.46 -13.70
CA GLN A 173 -15.67 16.23 -15.16
C GLN A 173 -14.42 16.70 -15.94
N GLN A 174 -13.23 16.62 -15.33
CA GLN A 174 -11.99 17.03 -15.99
C GLN A 174 -11.36 15.87 -16.82
N PRO A 175 -10.61 16.19 -17.90
CA PRO A 175 -10.27 15.23 -18.96
C PRO A 175 -9.28 14.13 -18.56
N THR A 176 -8.62 14.24 -17.41
CA THR A 176 -7.49 13.35 -17.02
C THR A 176 -7.93 11.92 -16.73
N PHE A 177 -9.22 11.70 -16.41
CA PHE A 177 -9.79 10.36 -16.26
C PHE A 177 -9.83 9.55 -17.56
N ARG A 178 -9.80 10.21 -18.74
CA ARG A 178 -9.71 9.53 -20.04
C ARG A 178 -8.32 8.96 -20.33
N THR A 179 -7.27 9.38 -19.61
CA THR A 179 -5.88 9.04 -19.98
C THR A 179 -5.30 7.82 -19.25
N LEU A 180 -6.05 7.21 -18.33
CA LEU A 180 -5.75 5.89 -17.75
C LEU A 180 -6.50 4.75 -18.49
N ASN A 181 -7.15 5.00 -19.63
CA ASN A 181 -8.19 4.12 -20.21
C ASN A 181 -9.34 3.80 -19.22
N CYS A 182 -9.49 4.60 -18.18
CA CYS A 182 -10.47 4.42 -17.13
C CYS A 182 -11.86 4.87 -17.57
N HIS A 183 -12.83 3.98 -17.46
CA HIS A 183 -14.25 4.32 -17.51
C HIS A 183 -14.71 4.56 -16.07
N ILE A 184 -15.14 5.78 -15.74
CA ILE A 184 -15.77 6.04 -14.44
C ILE A 184 -17.17 5.41 -14.47
N SER A 185 -17.38 4.34 -13.70
CA SER A 185 -18.72 3.83 -13.42
C SER A 185 -19.18 4.39 -12.08
N CYS A 186 -20.02 5.43 -12.11
CA CYS A 186 -20.83 5.79 -10.95
C CYS A 186 -22.00 4.81 -10.83
N PRO A 187 -22.29 4.23 -9.66
CA PRO A 187 -23.52 3.48 -9.46
C PRO A 187 -24.73 4.41 -9.69
N PRO A 188 -25.80 3.94 -10.37
CA PRO A 188 -26.99 4.74 -10.59
C PRO A 188 -27.60 5.17 -9.24
N PRO A 189 -28.25 6.34 -9.18
CA PRO A 189 -28.96 6.75 -7.96
C PRO A 189 -30.01 5.69 -7.61
N GLU A 190 -30.01 5.25 -6.36
CA GLU A 190 -31.10 4.46 -5.80
C GLU A 190 -32.38 5.30 -5.92
N THR A 191 -33.33 4.81 -6.72
CA THR A 191 -34.67 5.39 -6.93
C THR A 191 -35.58 5.14 -5.76
#